data_AF-G9ZF33-F1
#
_entry.id   AF-G9ZF33-F1
#
_cell.length_a   1.000
_cell.length_b   1.000
_cell.length_c   1.000
_cell.angle_alpha   90.00
_cell.angle_beta   90.00
_cell.angle_gamma   90.00
#
_symmetry.space_group_name_H-M   'P 1'
#
loop_
_entity.id
_entity.type
_entity.pdbx_description
1 polymer ?
#
loop_
_entity_poly.entity_id
_entity_poly.type
_entity_poly.pdbx_seq_one_letter_code
_entity_poly.pdbx_strand_id
1 'polypeptide(L)'
;DRRYSMSTMDVQPDFIKLAEAYGHSGVRIERPADLEPALREVIAQKDKTIFVDIITAPGENVYPMIPAGGGQAEMLLGKSCRRNKDNDQDSDSQEMVLI
;
A
#
# COMPACT_ATOMS: atom_id res chain seq x y z
N ASP A 1 7.53 22.03 -2.30
CA ASP A 1 8.73 21.21 -2.09
C ASP A 1 8.35 20.00 -1.24
N ARG A 2 8.48 18.78 -1.76
CA ARG A 2 8.03 17.56 -1.06
C ARG A 2 9.22 16.98 -0.28
N ARG A 3 9.16 17.04 1.05
CA ARG A 3 10.17 16.41 1.93
C ARG A 3 9.95 14.90 2.00
N TYR A 4 10.42 14.19 0.99
CA TYR A 4 10.60 12.74 1.12
C TYR A 4 11.75 12.50 2.09
N SER A 5 11.52 11.74 3.17
CA SER A 5 12.58 11.38 4.14
C SER A 5 13.62 10.50 3.47
N MET A 6 14.60 11.11 2.80
CA MET A 6 15.80 10.48 2.22
C MET A 6 15.56 9.15 1.48
N SER A 7 14.36 8.96 0.93
CA SER A 7 13.97 7.76 0.19
C SER A 7 14.10 8.10 -1.28
N THR A 8 15.25 7.78 -1.86
CA THR A 8 15.48 7.94 -3.29
C THR A 8 14.68 6.87 -4.02
N MET A 9 13.55 7.26 -4.63
CA MET A 9 12.70 6.35 -5.43
C MET A 9 13.26 6.16 -6.85
N ASP A 10 14.30 6.90 -7.21
CA ASP A 10 14.82 6.98 -8.58
C ASP A 10 15.71 5.80 -8.95
N VAL A 11 16.25 5.08 -7.96
CA VAL A 11 17.18 3.97 -8.16
C VAL A 11 16.75 2.77 -7.31
N GLN A 12 15.92 1.91 -7.89
CA GLN A 12 15.60 0.61 -7.31
C GLN A 12 16.39 -0.50 -8.03
N PRO A 13 16.97 -1.48 -7.30
CA PRO A 13 17.55 -2.67 -7.91
C PRO A 13 16.46 -3.57 -8.52
N ASP A 14 16.89 -4.44 -9.43
CA ASP A 14 16.02 -5.49 -9.99
C ASP A 14 15.83 -6.61 -8.95
N PHE A 15 14.70 -6.59 -8.24
CA PHE A 15 14.39 -7.54 -7.17
C PHE A 15 14.22 -8.99 -7.68
N ILE A 16 13.86 -9.18 -8.95
CA ILE A 16 13.71 -10.52 -9.54
C ILE A 16 15.09 -11.17 -9.64
N LYS A 17 16.04 -10.46 -10.26
CA LYS A 17 17.42 -10.97 -10.40
C LYS A 17 18.10 -11.18 -9.05
N LEU A 18 17.79 -10.33 -8.08
CA LEU A 18 18.29 -10.50 -6.72
C LEU A 18 17.75 -11.80 -6.11
N ALA A 19 16.44 -12.05 -6.22
CA ALA A 19 15.85 -13.31 -5.75
C ALA A 19 16.45 -14.54 -6.44
N GLU A 20 16.63 -14.48 -7.77
CA GLU A 20 17.24 -15.55 -8.56
C GLU A 20 18.69 -15.86 -8.13
N ALA A 21 19.48 -14.82 -7.83
CA ALA A 21 20.85 -14.98 -7.35
C ALA A 21 20.93 -15.71 -5.99
N TYR A 22 19.90 -15.58 -5.15
CA TYR A 22 19.76 -16.31 -3.89
C TYR A 22 19.08 -17.68 -4.05
N GLY A 23 18.72 -18.09 -5.28
CA GLY A 23 18.07 -19.38 -5.55
C GLY A 23 16.55 -19.38 -5.30
N HIS A 24 15.94 -18.21 -5.24
CA HIS A 24 14.50 -18.03 -5.06
C HIS A 24 13.83 -17.57 -6.35
N SER A 25 12.52 -17.80 -6.47
CA SER A 25 11.74 -17.30 -7.62
C SER A 25 11.28 -15.87 -7.36
N GLY A 26 11.25 -15.03 -8.39
CA GLY A 26 10.74 -13.66 -8.33
C GLY A 26 9.57 -13.46 -9.29
N VAL A 27 8.54 -12.74 -8.83
CA VAL A 27 7.37 -12.33 -9.63
C VAL A 27 7.24 -10.82 -9.53
N ARG A 28 7.00 -10.15 -10.66
CA ARG A 28 6.75 -8.70 -10.73
C ARG A 28 5.37 -8.42 -11.28
N ILE A 29 4.64 -7.55 -10.59
CA ILE A 29 3.26 -7.17 -10.91
C ILE A 29 3.22 -5.66 -11.12
N GLU A 30 2.85 -5.25 -12.34
CA GLU A 30 2.79 -3.83 -12.70
C GLU A 30 1.36 -3.29 -12.82
N ARG A 31 0.39 -4.17 -13.08
CA ARG A 31 -1.00 -3.78 -13.32
C ARG A 31 -1.89 -4.31 -12.20
N PRO A 32 -2.86 -3.51 -11.72
CA PRO A 32 -3.80 -3.95 -10.69
C PRO A 32 -4.62 -5.20 -11.07
N ALA A 33 -4.93 -5.36 -12.36
CA ALA A 33 -5.72 -6.51 -12.85
C ALA A 33 -4.99 -7.86 -12.70
N ASP A 34 -3.66 -7.84 -12.70
CA ASP A 34 -2.85 -9.05 -12.60
C ASP A 34 -2.55 -9.42 -11.14
N LEU A 35 -2.90 -8.55 -10.18
CA LEU A 35 -2.55 -8.71 -8.77
C LEU A 35 -3.21 -9.94 -8.14
N GLU A 36 -4.54 -10.01 -8.21
CA GLU A 36 -5.32 -11.07 -7.61
C GLU A 36 -5.00 -12.48 -8.15
N PRO A 37 -4.90 -12.71 -9.48
CA PRO A 37 -4.52 -14.01 -10.00
C PRO A 37 -3.08 -14.39 -9.64
N ALA A 38 -2.12 -13.45 -9.74
CA ALA A 38 -0.73 -13.72 -9.41
C ALA A 38 -0.53 -14.05 -7.92
N LEU A 39 -1.24 -13.34 -7.03
CA LEU A 39 -1.14 -13.58 -5.58
C LEU A 39 -1.69 -14.97 -5.23
N ARG A 40 -2.78 -15.40 -5.85
CA ARG A 40 -3.33 -16.76 -5.68
C ARG A 40 -2.33 -17.84 -6.09
N GLU A 41 -1.67 -17.64 -7.23
CA GLU A 41 -0.66 -18.58 -7.73
C GLU A 41 0.54 -18.67 -6.78
N VAL A 42 1.05 -17.51 -6.34
CA VAL A 42 2.19 -17.44 -5.41
C VAL A 42 1.87 -18.07 -4.06
N ILE A 43 0.70 -17.81 -3.49
CA ILE A 43 0.27 -18.38 -2.20
C ILE A 43 0.04 -19.90 -2.30
N ALA A 44 -0.37 -20.41 -3.45
CA ALA A 44 -0.56 -21.84 -3.67
C ALA A 44 0.77 -22.61 -3.68
N GLN A 45 1.87 -21.97 -4.10
CA GLN A 45 3.20 -22.58 -4.10
C GLN A 45 3.80 -22.57 -2.69
N LYS A 46 3.83 -23.73 -2.03
CA LYS A 46 4.38 -23.89 -0.66
C LYS A 46 5.80 -24.40 -0.60
N ASP A 47 6.35 -24.83 -1.74
CA ASP A 47 7.61 -25.56 -1.79
C ASP A 47 8.84 -24.65 -1.85
N LYS A 48 8.65 -23.35 -2.13
CA LYS A 48 9.73 -22.38 -2.37
C LYS A 48 9.35 -20.99 -1.87
N THR A 49 10.34 -20.23 -1.42
CA THR A 49 10.19 -18.79 -1.17
C THR A 49 10.11 -18.04 -2.49
N ILE A 50 9.09 -17.19 -2.62
CA ILE A 50 8.84 -16.38 -3.81
C ILE A 50 8.87 -14.91 -3.40
N PHE A 51 9.68 -14.12 -4.09
CA PHE A 51 9.69 -12.67 -3.95
C PHE A 51 8.63 -12.07 -4.87
N VAL A 52 7.74 -11.24 -4.33
CA VAL A 52 6.71 -10.54 -5.10
C VAL A 52 7.01 -9.04 -5.07
N ASP A 53 7.35 -8.49 -6.23
CA ASP A 53 7.56 -7.06 -6.45
C ASP A 53 6.27 -6.44 -7.03
N ILE A 54 5.62 -5.54 -6.29
CA ILE A 54 4.37 -4.89 -6.68
C ILE A 54 4.64 -3.42 -6.91
N ILE A 55 4.52 -2.98 -8.16
CA ILE A 55 4.70 -1.57 -8.50
C ILE A 55 3.46 -0.79 -8.07
N THR A 56 3.67 0.17 -7.17
CA THR A 56 2.63 1.06 -6.65
C THR A 56 2.88 2.50 -7.08
N ALA A 57 1.82 3.30 -7.14
CA ALA A 57 1.95 4.71 -7.46
C ALA A 57 2.59 5.46 -6.29
N PRO A 58 3.72 6.17 -6.49
CA PRO A 58 4.46 6.83 -5.39
C PRO A 58 3.76 8.08 -4.83
N GLY A 59 2.62 8.47 -5.40
CA GLY A 59 1.86 9.67 -5.04
C GLY A 59 0.72 9.43 -4.06
N GLU A 60 0.46 8.18 -3.66
CA GLU A 60 -0.61 7.88 -2.70
C GLU A 60 -0.10 8.02 -1.26
N ASN A 61 -0.87 8.77 -0.45
CA ASN A 61 -0.53 9.06 0.94
C ASN A 61 -1.20 8.06 1.88
N VAL A 62 -0.56 7.81 3.02
CA VAL A 62 -1.13 6.99 4.09
C VAL A 62 -2.06 7.83 4.95
N TYR A 63 -3.32 7.39 5.06
CA TYR A 63 -4.33 7.98 5.94
C TYR A 63 -4.85 6.90 6.90
N PRO A 64 -5.32 7.27 8.11
CA PRO A 64 -5.41 8.62 8.66
C PRO A 64 -4.05 9.20 9.09
N MET A 65 -3.88 10.51 8.93
CA MET A 65 -2.65 11.23 9.26
C MET A 65 -2.94 12.39 10.21
N ILE A 66 -2.20 12.47 11.33
CA ILE A 66 -2.18 13.67 12.17
C ILE A 66 -1.10 14.61 11.62
N PRO A 67 -1.44 15.85 11.22
CA PRO A 67 -0.46 16.79 10.70
C PRO A 67 0.56 17.15 11.79
N ALA A 68 1.78 17.52 11.39
CA ALA A 68 2.82 17.90 12.34
C ALA A 68 2.36 19.07 13.22
N GLY A 69 2.34 18.85 14.54
CA GLY A 69 1.85 19.83 15.52
C GLY A 69 0.33 19.86 15.74
N GLY A 70 -0.43 19.00 15.06
CA GLY A 70 -1.88 18.88 15.25
C GLY A 70 -2.27 18.04 16.47
N GLY A 71 -3.46 18.31 17.01
CA GLY A 71 -4.05 17.51 18.09
C GLY A 71 -4.63 16.18 17.60
N GLN A 72 -4.86 15.22 18.49
CA GLN A 72 -5.43 13.90 18.12
C GLN A 72 -6.81 14.00 17.44
N ALA A 73 -7.57 15.07 17.69
CA ALA A 73 -8.88 15.32 17.07
C ALA A 73 -8.80 15.86 15.63
N GLU A 74 -7.64 16.35 15.20
CA GLU A 74 -7.39 17.04 13.92
C GLU A 74 -6.86 16.07 12.85
N MET A 75 -7.37 14.84 12.88
CA MET A 75 -6.97 13.78 11.97
C MET A 75 -7.44 14.07 10.54
N LEU A 76 -6.50 14.05 9.59
CA LEU A 76 -6.81 14.05 8.17
C LEU A 76 -7.29 12.66 7.79
N LEU A 77 -8.57 12.56 7.42
CA LEU A 77 -9.11 11.34 6.85
C LEU A 77 -8.92 11.38 5.33
N GLY A 78 -8.63 10.24 4.72
CA GLY A 78 -8.33 10.15 3.29
C GLY A 78 -9.49 10.59 2.40
N LYS A 79 -9.27 10.63 1.08
CA LYS A 79 -10.24 11.09 0.07
C LYS A 79 -11.63 10.45 0.19
N SER A 80 -11.71 9.23 0.73
CA SER A 80 -12.96 8.47 0.92
C SER A 80 -13.80 8.92 2.10
N CYS A 81 -13.23 9.63 3.08
CA CYS A 81 -13.95 10.03 4.29
C CYS A 81 -14.04 11.56 4.36
N ARG A 82 -15.10 12.12 3.76
CA ARG A 82 -15.49 13.52 3.98
C ARG A 82 -16.16 13.64 5.34
N ARG A 83 -15.50 14.30 6.30
CA ARG A 83 -16.17 14.76 7.52
C ARG A 83 -17.02 15.98 7.13
N ASN A 84 -18.33 15.80 6.92
CA ASN A 84 -19.26 16.94 6.88
C ASN A 84 -19.14 17.67 8.22
N LYS A 85 -18.79 18.95 8.19
CA LYS A 85 -18.78 19.79 9.40
C LYS A 85 -20.12 20.47 9.67
N ASP A 86 -21.19 20.02 9.02
CA ASP A 86 -22.54 20.46 9.28
C ASP A 86 -23.43 19.24 9.58
N ASN A 87 -24.01 19.28 10.78
CA ASN A 87 -25.01 18.39 11.39
C ASN A 87 -24.59 17.00 11.90
N ASP A 88 -24.84 16.86 13.20
CA ASP A 88 -25.08 15.63 13.94
C ASP A 88 -26.16 14.74 13.29
N GLN A 89 -26.05 13.43 13.60
CA GLN A 89 -26.96 12.31 13.29
C GLN A 89 -26.90 11.77 11.85
N ASP A 90 -26.27 10.60 11.67
CA ASP A 90 -27.02 9.37 11.40
C ASP A 90 -26.12 8.12 11.37
N SER A 91 -26.74 7.04 11.83
CA SER A 91 -26.22 5.71 12.16
C SER A 91 -25.89 4.83 10.95
N ASP A 92 -25.22 3.72 11.24
CA ASP A 92 -25.22 2.45 10.49
C ASP A 92 -24.39 2.34 9.20
N SER A 93 -23.15 1.84 9.36
CA SER A 93 -22.83 0.43 9.13
C SER A 93 -21.33 0.27 8.93
N GLN A 94 -20.72 -0.54 9.81
CA GLN A 94 -19.34 -0.95 9.73
C GLN A 94 -19.14 -1.86 8.49
N GLU A 95 -18.54 -1.37 7.41
CA GLU A 95 -17.71 -2.24 6.57
C GLU A 95 -16.28 -2.16 7.09
N MET A 96 -16.02 -3.03 8.06
CA MET A 96 -14.70 -3.31 8.59
C MET A 96 -14.02 -4.27 7.61
N VAL A 97 -13.34 -3.75 6.59
CA VAL A 97 -12.37 -4.57 5.84
C VAL A 97 -11.10 -4.62 6.68
N LEU A 98 -11.05 -5.60 7.57
CA LEU A 98 -9.82 -6.11 8.13
C LEU A 98 -9.20 -7.05 7.10
N ILE A 99 -7.88 -6.90 6.92
CA ILE A 99 -7.03 -7.80 6.14
C ILE A 99 -7.26 -9.26 6.57
#